data_AF-A0A1C4VB61-F1
#
_entry.id   AF-A0A1C4VB61-F1
#
_cell.length_a   1.000
_cell.length_b   1.000
_cell.length_c   1.000
_cell.angle_alpha   90.00
_cell.angle_beta   90.00
_cell.angle_gamma   90.00
#
_symmetry.space_group_name_H-M   'P 1'
#
loop_
_entity.id
_entity.type
_entity.pdbx_description
1 polymer ?
#
loop_
_entity_poly.entity_id
_entity_poly.type
_entity_poly.pdbx_seq_one_letter_code
_entity_poly.pdbx_strand_id
1 'polypeptide(L)'
;MSRSQPERRPRPLAWTNQIGGGLTVRGIGEITAAVIGVVLAAVATASLAAFLGWQTAAPLPENGEARRIAGPALPAQPTDPRRLEPAFAAGNAGQDWRDLLLGVDDYRPGSVHWTSTWPSRASAATAVSQARADLRLAGWQVGAIQDSDCCPRFVAHQDEWRVVVESQGLLDDQRASVQTSVTRTPPHVVTPLTIAGALLGGLAGWWLTAVMARRLRSRPPTGRLLVAGLFTAGATALLPATAVSTLALGQSLAAPGEPMPVWIGYTFVILRTGALTGAALMVAAATALASTRPAQR
;
A
#
# COMPACT_ATOMS: atom_id res chain seq x y z
N MET A 1 -34.95 -9.51 -65.26
CA MET A 1 -33.79 -10.29 -64.76
C MET A 1 -33.11 -9.50 -63.65
N SER A 2 -33.49 -9.76 -62.40
CA SER A 2 -32.90 -9.13 -61.20
C SER A 2 -31.79 -10.05 -60.69
N ARG A 3 -30.53 -9.60 -60.73
CA ARG A 3 -29.39 -10.35 -60.15
C ARG A 3 -29.35 -10.05 -58.66
N SER A 4 -29.80 -11.01 -57.86
CA SER A 4 -29.60 -11.04 -56.41
C SER A 4 -28.11 -10.98 -56.09
N GLN A 5 -27.64 -9.89 -55.48
CA GLN A 5 -26.28 -9.84 -54.94
C GLN A 5 -26.19 -10.80 -53.75
N PRO A 6 -25.18 -11.68 -53.70
CA PRO A 6 -25.00 -12.60 -52.59
C PRO A 6 -24.66 -11.80 -51.32
N GLU A 7 -25.53 -11.91 -50.30
CA GLU A 7 -25.26 -11.46 -48.94
C GLU A 7 -23.94 -12.05 -48.45
N ARG A 8 -22.88 -11.22 -48.42
CA ARG A 8 -21.62 -11.57 -47.77
C ARG A 8 -21.89 -11.65 -46.27
N ARG A 9 -22.11 -12.87 -45.76
CA ARG A 9 -22.15 -13.14 -44.33
C ARG A 9 -20.88 -12.59 -43.67
N PRO A 10 -21.00 -11.71 -42.64
CA PRO A 10 -19.83 -11.20 -41.93
C PRO A 10 -19.10 -12.37 -41.26
N ARG A 11 -17.83 -12.58 -41.63
CA ARG A 11 -17.00 -13.63 -41.04
C ARG A 11 -16.70 -13.26 -39.57
N PRO A 12 -17.03 -14.11 -38.58
CA PRO A 12 -16.85 -13.82 -37.16
C PRO A 12 -15.38 -13.67 -36.72
N LEU A 13 -14.41 -14.00 -37.58
CA LEU A 13 -12.97 -13.88 -37.31
C LEU A 13 -12.38 -12.47 -37.46
N ALA A 14 -13.16 -11.48 -37.94
CA ALA A 14 -12.64 -10.11 -38.10
C ALA A 14 -12.50 -9.33 -36.78
N TRP A 15 -13.29 -9.67 -35.76
CA TRP A 15 -13.33 -8.92 -34.50
C TRP A 15 -12.11 -9.15 -33.60
N THR A 16 -11.59 -10.38 -33.55
CA THR A 16 -10.41 -10.70 -32.72
C THR A 16 -9.14 -10.03 -33.26
N ASN A 17 -9.00 -9.90 -34.58
CA ASN A 17 -7.88 -9.18 -35.20
C ASN A 17 -7.97 -7.65 -35.04
N GLN A 18 -9.18 -7.08 -34.93
CA GLN A 18 -9.33 -5.64 -34.64
C GLN A 18 -8.97 -5.28 -33.20
N ILE A 19 -9.24 -6.17 -32.24
CA ILE A 19 -8.90 -5.97 -30.83
C ILE A 19 -7.41 -6.29 -30.58
N GLY A 20 -6.89 -7.39 -31.16
CA GLY A 20 -5.50 -7.80 -31.00
C GLY A 20 -4.49 -6.97 -31.79
N GLY A 21 -4.81 -6.58 -33.03
CA GLY A 21 -3.89 -5.82 -33.90
C GLY A 21 -3.75 -4.34 -33.53
N GLY A 22 -4.66 -3.81 -32.71
CA GLY A 22 -4.74 -2.38 -32.37
C GLY A 22 -3.95 -1.95 -31.12
N LEU A 23 -3.45 -2.91 -30.32
CA LEU A 23 -2.79 -2.65 -29.03
C LEU A 23 -1.26 -2.82 -29.10
N THR A 24 -0.66 -2.74 -30.29
CA THR A 24 0.80 -2.85 -30.43
C THR A 24 1.47 -1.53 -30.06
N VAL A 25 2.23 -1.57 -28.97
CA VAL A 25 3.21 -0.57 -28.56
C VAL A 25 4.44 -0.72 -29.47
N ARG A 26 4.91 0.36 -30.10
CA ARG A 26 6.01 0.34 -31.09
C ARG A 26 7.08 1.36 -30.72
N GLY A 27 8.32 0.89 -30.62
CA GLY A 27 9.48 1.73 -30.31
C GLY A 27 9.71 1.90 -28.80
N ILE A 28 10.94 2.28 -28.47
CA ILE A 28 11.44 2.29 -27.09
C ILE A 28 10.61 3.23 -26.20
N GLY A 29 10.29 4.44 -26.67
CA GLY A 29 9.54 5.41 -25.89
C GLY A 29 8.13 4.94 -25.51
N GLU A 30 7.41 4.29 -26.44
CA GLU A 30 6.09 3.75 -26.14
C GLU A 30 6.18 2.54 -25.19
N ILE A 31 7.19 1.66 -25.35
CA ILE A 31 7.42 0.52 -24.46
C ILE A 31 7.72 0.99 -23.04
N THR A 32 8.61 1.99 -22.89
CA THR A 32 8.91 2.58 -21.58
C THR A 32 7.66 3.17 -20.93
N ALA A 33 6.86 3.92 -21.68
CA ALA A 33 5.60 4.47 -21.17
C ALA A 33 4.61 3.37 -20.76
N ALA A 34 4.53 2.28 -21.53
CA ALA A 34 3.69 1.14 -21.21
C ALA A 34 4.13 0.43 -19.92
N VAL A 35 5.43 0.17 -19.76
CA VAL A 35 5.98 -0.43 -18.54
C VAL A 35 5.70 0.45 -17.32
N ILE A 36 5.94 1.77 -17.44
CA ILE A 36 5.64 2.73 -16.37
C ILE A 36 4.14 2.69 -16.04
N GLY A 37 3.26 2.77 -17.05
CA GLY A 37 1.82 2.73 -16.84
C GLY A 37 1.33 1.44 -16.19
N VAL A 38 1.89 0.29 -16.58
CA VAL A 38 1.63 -1.02 -15.97
C VAL A 38 2.01 -1.01 -14.49
N VAL A 39 3.23 -0.58 -14.14
CA VAL A 39 3.71 -0.57 -12.76
C VAL A 39 2.88 0.38 -11.90
N LEU A 40 2.66 1.62 -12.36
CA LEU A 40 1.86 2.61 -11.62
C LEU A 40 0.44 2.09 -11.36
N ALA A 41 -0.22 1.55 -12.38
CA ALA A 41 -1.59 1.05 -12.25
C ALA A 41 -1.68 -0.23 -11.40
N ALA A 42 -0.75 -1.17 -11.56
CA ALA A 42 -0.68 -2.39 -10.76
C ALA A 42 -0.52 -2.05 -9.26
N VAL A 43 0.41 -1.18 -8.90
CA VAL A 43 0.66 -0.84 -7.49
C VAL A 43 -0.50 -0.03 -6.89
N ALA A 44 -1.08 0.91 -7.64
CA ALA A 44 -2.23 1.68 -7.16
C ALA A 44 -3.47 0.81 -6.90
N THR A 45 -3.76 -0.14 -7.79
CA THR A 45 -4.89 -1.07 -7.63
C THR A 45 -4.62 -2.15 -6.59
N ALA A 46 -3.39 -2.65 -6.48
CA ALA A 46 -2.96 -3.52 -5.38
C ALA A 46 -3.14 -2.81 -4.02
N SER A 47 -2.74 -1.55 -3.93
CA SER A 47 -2.91 -0.70 -2.75
C SER A 47 -4.39 -0.53 -2.37
N LEU A 48 -5.25 -0.24 -3.35
CA LEU A 48 -6.69 -0.13 -3.14
C LEU A 48 -7.31 -1.46 -2.70
N ALA A 49 -6.96 -2.57 -3.35
CA ALA A 49 -7.50 -3.88 -3.02
C ALA A 49 -7.03 -4.37 -1.65
N ALA A 50 -5.76 -4.11 -1.29
CA ALA A 50 -5.24 -4.33 0.05
C ALA A 50 -6.04 -3.52 1.08
N PHE A 51 -6.25 -2.23 0.82
CA PHE A 51 -7.03 -1.35 1.69
C PHE A 51 -8.45 -1.87 1.92
N LEU A 52 -9.12 -2.32 0.86
CA LEU A 52 -10.45 -2.93 0.93
C LEU A 52 -10.43 -4.25 1.71
N GLY A 53 -9.42 -5.09 1.51
CA GLY A 53 -9.22 -6.31 2.29
C GLY A 53 -9.09 -6.02 3.79
N TRP A 54 -8.37 -4.96 4.16
CA TRP A 54 -8.24 -4.53 5.55
C TRP A 54 -9.54 -3.98 6.16
N GLN A 55 -10.52 -3.55 5.36
CA GLN A 55 -11.84 -3.19 5.89
C GLN A 55 -12.63 -4.39 6.44
N THR A 56 -12.18 -5.62 6.14
CA THR A 56 -12.77 -6.85 6.68
C THR A 56 -12.14 -7.31 7.99
N ALA A 57 -11.15 -6.58 8.51
CA ALA A 57 -10.48 -6.96 9.75
C ALA A 57 -11.42 -6.85 10.96
N ALA A 58 -11.28 -7.78 11.90
CA ALA A 58 -12.00 -7.76 13.17
C ALA A 58 -11.75 -6.43 13.92
N PRO A 59 -12.70 -5.94 14.74
CA PRO A 59 -12.45 -4.80 15.60
C PRO A 59 -11.29 -5.08 16.57
N LEU A 60 -10.65 -4.03 17.09
CA LEU A 60 -9.67 -4.21 18.18
C LEU A 60 -10.40 -4.75 19.42
N PRO A 61 -9.71 -5.57 20.25
CA PRO A 61 -10.30 -6.04 21.48
C PRO A 61 -10.49 -4.85 22.43
N GLU A 62 -11.51 -4.92 23.28
CA GLU A 62 -11.70 -3.91 24.32
C GLU A 62 -10.52 -3.89 25.29
N ASN A 63 -10.29 -2.77 25.98
CA ASN A 63 -9.11 -2.59 26.84
C ASN A 63 -8.92 -3.71 27.87
N GLY A 64 -10.01 -4.21 28.46
CA GLY A 64 -9.95 -5.32 29.43
C GLY A 64 -9.53 -6.64 28.78
N GLU A 65 -10.05 -6.93 27.59
CA GLU A 65 -9.69 -8.11 26.81
C GLU A 65 -8.26 -8.03 26.27
N ALA A 66 -7.90 -6.88 25.69
CA ALA A 66 -6.55 -6.60 25.21
C ALA A 66 -5.51 -6.79 26.33
N ARG A 67 -5.84 -6.36 27.56
CA ARG A 67 -5.00 -6.57 28.74
C ARG A 67 -4.87 -8.05 29.12
N ARG A 68 -5.93 -8.85 28.97
CA ARG A 68 -5.84 -10.31 29.17
C ARG A 68 -4.94 -10.95 28.13
N ILE A 69 -5.10 -10.58 26.86
CA ILE A 69 -4.29 -11.08 25.73
C ILE A 69 -2.81 -10.76 25.94
N ALA A 70 -2.49 -9.50 26.26
CA ALA A 70 -1.12 -9.05 26.51
C ALA A 70 -0.58 -9.42 27.90
N GLY A 71 -1.43 -9.97 28.78
CA GLY A 71 -1.15 -10.19 30.20
C GLY A 71 0.22 -10.80 30.51
N PRO A 72 0.63 -11.89 29.82
CA PRO A 72 1.94 -12.51 30.04
C PRO A 72 3.13 -11.60 29.72
N ALA A 73 2.97 -10.60 28.85
CA ALA A 73 4.03 -9.68 28.43
C ALA A 73 4.03 -8.36 29.19
N LEU A 74 2.96 -8.04 29.94
CA LEU A 74 2.84 -6.77 30.62
C LEU A 74 3.63 -6.76 31.95
N PRO A 75 4.24 -5.62 32.32
CA PRO A 75 4.81 -5.47 33.65
C PRO A 75 3.71 -5.51 34.73
N ALA A 76 4.10 -5.69 36.00
CA ALA A 76 3.15 -5.74 37.12
C ALA A 76 2.25 -4.49 37.24
N GLN A 77 2.76 -3.32 36.83
CA GLN A 77 2.03 -2.05 36.84
C GLN A 77 2.15 -1.36 35.47
N PRO A 78 1.36 -1.77 34.46
CA PRO A 78 1.36 -1.11 33.17
C PRO A 78 0.65 0.26 33.27
N THR A 79 0.96 1.18 32.37
CA THR A 79 0.21 2.44 32.23
C THR A 79 -1.25 2.18 31.84
N ASP A 80 -2.06 3.23 31.76
CA ASP A 80 -3.34 3.11 31.07
C ASP A 80 -3.12 2.77 29.57
N PRO A 81 -3.99 1.92 28.98
CA PRO A 81 -3.90 1.58 27.56
C PRO A 81 -4.19 2.80 26.69
N ARG A 82 -3.40 2.96 25.64
CA ARG A 82 -3.68 3.88 24.53
C ARG A 82 -4.21 3.09 23.34
N ARG A 83 -5.20 3.64 22.66
CA ARG A 83 -5.91 2.94 21.56
C ARG A 83 -5.83 3.74 20.27
N LEU A 84 -5.50 3.03 19.19
CA LEU A 84 -5.49 3.52 17.82
C LEU A 84 -6.49 2.69 17.02
N GLU A 85 -7.73 3.18 16.92
CA GLU A 85 -8.87 2.41 16.40
C GLU A 85 -8.76 1.98 14.93
N PRO A 86 -8.41 2.88 13.98
CA PRO A 86 -8.40 2.53 12.56
C PRO A 86 -7.43 1.37 12.27
N ALA A 87 -7.69 0.59 11.22
CA ALA A 87 -6.81 -0.52 10.84
C ALA A 87 -5.35 -0.06 10.67
N PHE A 88 -5.17 1.14 10.14
CA PHE A 88 -3.91 1.87 10.14
C PHE A 88 -4.20 3.36 10.35
N ALA A 89 -3.39 4.02 11.17
CA ALA A 89 -3.52 5.44 11.43
C ALA A 89 -2.17 6.06 11.77
N ALA A 90 -2.12 7.39 11.66
CA ALA A 90 -0.97 8.14 12.13
C ALA A 90 -0.99 8.26 13.65
N GLY A 91 0.13 7.96 14.31
CA GLY A 91 0.21 7.88 15.77
C GLY A 91 -0.11 9.19 16.49
N ASN A 92 0.17 10.34 15.86
CA ASN A 92 -0.06 11.68 16.41
C ASN A 92 -1.03 12.53 15.60
N ALA A 93 -1.66 11.99 14.56
CA ALA A 93 -2.58 12.78 13.73
C ALA A 93 -3.85 13.08 14.53
N GLY A 94 -3.84 14.22 15.21
CA GLY A 94 -5.05 15.03 15.26
C GLY A 94 -5.57 15.18 13.84
N GLN A 95 -6.88 15.19 13.66
CA GLN A 95 -7.52 15.29 12.34
C GLN A 95 -7.29 16.67 11.68
N ASP A 96 -6.03 17.12 11.56
CA ASP A 96 -5.66 18.32 10.84
C ASP A 96 -5.81 18.04 9.35
N TRP A 97 -6.45 18.96 8.64
CA TRP A 97 -6.59 18.91 7.19
C TRP A 97 -5.22 18.87 6.49
N ARG A 98 -4.17 19.35 7.15
CA ARG A 98 -2.78 19.27 6.66
C ARG A 98 -2.33 17.84 6.43
N ASP A 99 -2.69 16.92 7.32
CA ASP A 99 -2.31 15.50 7.22
C ASP A 99 -3.02 14.81 6.04
N LEU A 100 -4.22 15.30 5.68
CA LEU A 100 -4.95 14.84 4.50
C LEU A 100 -4.28 15.25 3.18
N LEU A 101 -3.51 16.34 3.16
CA LEU A 101 -2.82 16.82 1.96
C LEU A 101 -1.36 16.38 1.92
N LEU A 102 -0.63 16.61 3.01
CA LEU A 102 0.81 16.39 3.07
C LEU A 102 1.17 14.94 3.31
N GLY A 103 0.30 14.18 4.00
CA GLY A 103 0.60 12.85 4.49
C GLY A 103 1.07 12.86 5.94
N VAL A 104 1.51 11.71 6.42
CA VAL A 104 1.90 11.43 7.81
C VAL A 104 3.14 10.53 7.80
N ASP A 105 4.10 10.80 8.67
CA ASP A 105 5.35 10.06 8.80
C ASP A 105 5.21 8.85 9.74
N ASP A 106 4.30 8.95 10.69
CA ASP A 106 4.08 7.94 11.72
C ASP A 106 2.89 7.01 11.44
N TYR A 107 2.84 6.40 10.26
CA TYR A 107 1.73 5.51 9.86
C TYR A 107 1.91 4.10 10.45
N ARG A 108 1.05 3.72 11.41
CA ARG A 108 1.15 2.47 12.17
C ARG A 108 -0.12 1.63 12.06
N PRO A 109 -0.04 0.30 12.25
CA PRO A 109 -1.22 -0.52 12.46
C PRO A 109 -2.01 -0.07 13.69
N GLY A 110 -3.33 -0.17 13.61
CA GLY A 110 -4.21 0.03 14.75
C GLY A 110 -3.87 -0.93 15.88
N SER A 111 -3.84 -0.40 17.09
CA SER A 111 -3.35 -1.13 18.26
C SER A 111 -4.02 -0.68 19.56
N VAL A 112 -4.03 -1.58 20.54
CA VAL A 112 -4.11 -1.21 21.96
C VAL A 112 -2.71 -1.41 22.54
N HIS A 113 -2.12 -0.37 23.11
CA HIS A 113 -0.74 -0.44 23.59
C HIS A 113 -0.54 0.16 24.98
N TRP A 114 0.44 -0.40 25.68
CA TRP A 114 0.91 0.03 26.98
C TRP A 114 2.37 0.43 26.85
N THR A 115 2.75 1.45 27.60
CA THR A 115 4.14 1.89 27.68
C THR A 115 4.62 1.70 29.11
N SER A 116 5.86 1.27 29.27
CA SER A 116 6.50 1.12 30.57
C SER A 116 7.88 1.73 30.55
N THR A 117 8.25 2.39 31.64
CA THR A 117 9.55 3.07 31.75
C THR A 117 10.49 2.23 32.61
N TRP A 118 11.72 2.07 32.12
CA TRP A 118 12.75 1.21 32.70
C TRP A 118 14.01 2.04 33.05
N PRO A 119 14.75 1.69 34.11
CA PRO A 119 15.91 2.46 34.57
C PRO A 119 17.14 2.49 33.64
N SER A 120 17.15 1.73 32.54
CA SER A 120 18.26 1.68 31.59
C SER A 120 17.87 0.92 30.33
N ARG A 121 18.65 1.07 29.24
CA ARG A 121 18.50 0.23 28.03
C ARG A 121 18.64 -1.26 28.34
N ALA A 122 19.61 -1.63 29.20
CA ALA A 122 19.84 -3.02 29.58
C ALA A 122 18.62 -3.61 30.30
N SER A 123 18.01 -2.87 31.24
CA SER A 123 16.80 -3.33 31.92
C SER A 123 15.58 -3.44 30.99
N ALA A 124 15.42 -2.50 30.04
CA ALA A 124 14.41 -2.60 29.00
C ALA A 124 14.62 -3.84 28.09
N ALA A 125 15.86 -4.12 27.69
CA ALA A 125 16.19 -5.30 26.89
C ALA A 125 15.92 -6.62 27.64
N THR A 126 16.24 -6.66 28.94
CA THR A 126 15.87 -7.79 29.82
C THR A 126 14.36 -7.94 29.90
N ALA A 127 13.61 -6.84 30.04
CA ALA A 127 12.14 -6.87 30.08
C ALA A 127 11.54 -7.42 28.78
N VAL A 128 12.04 -7.01 27.61
CA VAL A 128 11.63 -7.57 26.31
C VAL A 128 11.94 -9.07 26.24
N SER A 129 13.13 -9.49 26.68
CA SER A 129 13.52 -10.91 26.69
C SER A 129 12.66 -11.75 27.64
N GLN A 130 12.29 -11.19 28.80
CA GLN A 130 11.41 -11.83 29.77
C GLN A 130 9.99 -11.98 29.22
N ALA A 131 9.40 -10.89 28.69
CA ALA A 131 8.08 -10.94 28.06
C ALA A 131 7.98 -11.98 26.94
N ARG A 132 9.07 -12.17 26.19
CA ARG A 132 9.20 -13.21 25.17
C ARG A 132 9.10 -14.62 25.76
N ALA A 133 9.82 -14.87 26.86
CA ALA A 133 9.80 -16.13 27.57
C ALA A 133 8.42 -16.42 28.15
N ASP A 134 7.79 -15.41 28.77
CA ASP A 134 6.47 -15.52 29.39
C ASP A 134 5.37 -15.81 28.37
N LEU A 135 5.37 -15.12 27.22
CA LEU A 135 4.45 -15.43 26.13
C LEU A 135 4.65 -16.85 25.60
N ARG A 136 5.90 -17.30 25.45
CA ARG A 136 6.19 -18.68 25.01
C ARG A 136 5.68 -19.71 26.02
N LEU A 137 5.87 -19.47 27.32
CA LEU A 137 5.34 -20.33 28.39
C LEU A 137 3.80 -20.35 28.39
N ALA A 138 3.17 -19.24 28.01
CA ALA A 138 1.72 -19.13 27.83
C ALA A 138 1.21 -19.75 26.51
N GLY A 139 2.06 -20.43 25.73
CA GLY A 139 1.67 -21.16 24.52
C GLY A 139 1.60 -20.32 23.25
N TRP A 140 2.13 -19.09 23.25
CA TRP A 140 2.17 -18.25 22.05
C TRP A 140 3.23 -18.73 21.04
N GLN A 141 2.98 -18.48 19.76
CA GLN A 141 3.98 -18.64 18.71
C GLN A 141 4.87 -17.40 18.67
N VAL A 142 6.05 -17.51 19.30
CA VAL A 142 6.93 -16.36 19.53
C VAL A 142 8.14 -16.37 18.59
N GLY A 143 8.29 -15.31 17.81
CA GLY A 143 9.41 -15.10 16.88
C GLY A 143 10.77 -14.92 17.56
N ALA A 144 11.81 -14.78 16.74
CA ALA A 144 13.11 -14.32 17.23
C ALA A 144 13.02 -12.85 17.68
N ILE A 145 13.89 -12.46 18.62
CA ILE A 145 14.12 -11.04 18.89
C ILE A 145 14.85 -10.49 17.68
N GLN A 146 14.21 -9.54 17.00
CA GLN A 146 14.83 -8.69 16.00
C GLN A 146 15.48 -7.56 16.79
N ASP A 147 16.82 -7.54 16.83
CA ASP A 147 17.49 -6.40 17.43
C ASP A 147 18.86 -6.10 16.85
N SER A 148 19.03 -4.79 16.68
CA SER A 148 20.19 -4.05 16.22
C SER A 148 20.52 -3.06 17.34
N ASP A 149 21.35 -3.47 18.28
CA ASP A 149 22.05 -2.70 19.34
C ASP A 149 21.24 -1.77 20.29
N CYS A 150 20.03 -1.32 19.98
CA CYS A 150 19.35 -0.28 20.76
C CYS A 150 17.87 -0.52 21.09
N CYS A 151 17.14 -1.35 20.34
CA CYS A 151 15.68 -1.39 20.39
C CYS A 151 15.13 -2.81 20.18
N PRO A 152 15.33 -3.74 21.14
CA PRO A 152 14.90 -5.13 20.98
C PRO A 152 13.41 -5.22 20.74
N ARG A 153 13.04 -5.98 19.72
CA ARG A 153 11.66 -6.21 19.32
C ARG A 153 11.41 -7.68 19.06
N PHE A 154 10.25 -8.18 19.44
CA PHE A 154 9.75 -9.44 18.90
C PHE A 154 8.26 -9.37 18.64
N VAL A 155 7.78 -10.34 17.87
CA VAL A 155 6.37 -10.53 17.55
C VAL A 155 5.93 -11.90 18.03
N ALA A 156 4.75 -11.98 18.62
CA ALA A 156 4.09 -13.21 19.02
C ALA A 156 2.69 -13.30 18.44
N HIS A 157 2.28 -14.50 18.05
CA HIS A 157 0.96 -14.78 17.47
C HIS A 157 0.21 -15.83 18.26
N GLN A 158 -1.10 -15.62 18.41
CA GLN A 158 -2.06 -16.60 18.92
C GLN A 158 -3.42 -16.26 18.30
N ASP A 159 -4.02 -17.22 17.60
CA ASP A 159 -5.28 -17.06 16.89
C ASP A 159 -5.27 -15.83 15.94
N GLU A 160 -6.20 -14.89 16.11
CA GLU A 160 -6.32 -13.66 15.31
C GLU A 160 -5.53 -12.47 15.89
N TRP A 161 -4.75 -12.71 16.94
CA TRP A 161 -4.06 -11.68 17.68
C TRP A 161 -2.55 -11.71 17.47
N ARG A 162 -2.00 -10.51 17.40
CA ARG A 162 -0.57 -10.27 17.29
C ARG A 162 -0.14 -9.36 18.44
N VAL A 163 0.82 -9.84 19.23
CA VAL A 163 1.44 -9.05 20.31
C VAL A 163 2.84 -8.65 19.86
N VAL A 164 3.13 -7.35 19.88
CA VAL A 164 4.49 -6.82 19.66
C VAL A 164 4.98 -6.23 20.96
N VAL A 165 6.16 -6.67 21.38
CA VAL A 165 6.88 -6.05 22.49
C VAL A 165 8.18 -5.50 21.94
N GLU A 166 8.39 -4.20 22.11
CA GLU A 166 9.59 -3.53 21.62
C GLU A 166 10.09 -2.46 22.59
N SER A 167 11.41 -2.33 22.70
CA SER A 167 12.03 -1.16 23.31
C SER A 167 11.95 0.01 22.33
N GLN A 168 11.43 1.15 22.79
CA GLN A 168 11.38 2.40 22.03
C GLN A 168 12.67 3.23 22.20
N GLY A 169 13.72 2.64 22.82
CA GLY A 169 14.98 3.32 23.11
C GLY A 169 14.92 4.18 24.37
N LEU A 170 15.82 5.16 24.47
CA LEU A 170 15.87 6.11 25.59
C LEU A 170 14.76 7.15 25.49
N LEU A 171 14.04 7.40 26.59
CA LEU A 171 13.25 8.62 26.74
C LEU A 171 14.13 9.80 27.14
N ASP A 172 15.15 9.54 27.96
CA ASP A 172 16.13 10.50 28.47
C ASP A 172 17.46 9.80 28.82
N ASP A 173 18.42 10.53 29.38
CA ASP A 173 19.76 10.04 29.70
C ASP A 173 19.78 8.81 30.65
N GLN A 174 18.70 8.56 31.38
CA GLN A 174 18.63 7.53 32.41
C GLN A 174 17.50 6.53 32.23
N ARG A 175 16.55 6.76 31.32
CA ARG A 175 15.34 5.93 31.24
C ARG A 175 15.08 5.44 29.83
N ALA A 176 14.67 4.19 29.72
CA ALA A 176 14.26 3.55 28.47
C ALA A 176 12.77 3.19 28.51
N SER A 177 12.14 3.06 27.34
CA SER A 177 10.72 2.78 27.20
C SER A 177 10.54 1.41 26.56
N VAL A 178 9.64 0.59 27.12
CA VAL A 178 9.18 -0.64 26.47
C VAL A 178 7.69 -0.49 26.18
N GLN A 179 7.33 -0.69 24.91
CA GLN A 179 5.96 -0.70 24.45
C GLN A 179 5.51 -2.15 24.22
N THR A 180 4.35 -2.50 24.75
CA THR A 180 3.63 -3.73 24.41
C THR A 180 2.36 -3.34 23.67
N SER A 181 2.13 -3.91 22.49
CA SER A 181 0.96 -3.60 21.66
C SER A 181 0.25 -4.87 21.21
N VAL A 182 -1.08 -4.84 21.28
CA VAL A 182 -1.98 -5.83 20.68
C VAL A 182 -2.48 -5.25 19.37
N THR A 183 -2.19 -5.94 18.28
CA THR A 183 -2.60 -5.58 16.91
C THR A 183 -3.40 -6.72 16.28
N ARG A 184 -4.16 -6.39 15.24
CA ARG A 184 -4.87 -7.37 14.40
C ARG A 184 -3.87 -8.16 13.54
N THR A 185 -4.13 -9.44 13.31
CA THR A 185 -3.50 -10.14 12.19
C THR A 185 -4.10 -9.68 10.85
N PRO A 186 -3.33 -9.68 9.75
CA PRO A 186 -3.87 -9.41 8.43
C PRO A 186 -5.03 -10.37 8.09
N PRO A 187 -6.19 -9.87 7.64
CA PRO A 187 -7.26 -10.74 7.16
C PRO A 187 -6.79 -11.62 6.01
N HIS A 188 -7.23 -12.88 5.98
CA HIS A 188 -6.84 -13.86 4.96
C HIS A 188 -7.18 -13.42 3.52
N VAL A 189 -8.14 -12.49 3.35
CA VAL A 189 -8.51 -11.93 2.05
C VAL A 189 -7.56 -10.84 1.53
N VAL A 190 -6.71 -10.24 2.38
CA VAL A 190 -5.84 -9.12 1.98
C VAL A 190 -4.89 -9.53 0.88
N THR A 191 -4.13 -10.61 1.05
CA THR A 191 -3.15 -11.08 0.06
C THR A 191 -3.78 -11.43 -1.30
N PRO A 192 -4.84 -12.27 -1.39
CA PRO A 192 -5.43 -12.60 -2.69
C PRO A 192 -6.05 -11.36 -3.36
N LEU A 193 -6.70 -10.47 -2.60
CA LEU A 193 -7.23 -9.21 -3.16
C LEU A 193 -6.11 -8.32 -3.69
N THR A 194 -5.00 -8.21 -2.96
CA THR A 194 -3.82 -7.42 -3.38
C THR A 194 -3.25 -7.94 -4.70
N ILE A 195 -3.09 -9.26 -4.84
CA ILE A 195 -2.59 -9.89 -6.07
C ILE A 195 -3.57 -9.68 -7.23
N ALA A 196 -4.87 -9.91 -6.99
CA ALA A 196 -5.91 -9.68 -7.99
C ALA A 196 -5.94 -8.21 -8.44
N GLY A 197 -5.84 -7.28 -7.50
CA GLY A 197 -5.68 -5.85 -7.75
C GLY A 197 -4.49 -5.57 -8.65
N ALA A 198 -3.30 -6.04 -8.28
CA ALA A 198 -2.08 -5.86 -9.08
C ALA A 198 -2.21 -6.34 -10.53
N LEU A 199 -2.78 -7.54 -10.73
CA LEU A 199 -2.98 -8.11 -12.06
C LEU A 199 -3.98 -7.29 -12.89
N LEU A 200 -5.12 -6.93 -12.30
CA LEU A 200 -6.13 -6.10 -12.97
C LEU A 200 -5.61 -4.71 -13.31
N GLY A 201 -4.86 -4.09 -12.39
CA GLY A 201 -4.21 -2.81 -12.63
C GLY A 201 -3.14 -2.88 -13.70
N GLY A 202 -2.32 -3.92 -13.72
CA GLY A 202 -1.32 -4.12 -14.76
C GLY A 202 -1.97 -4.23 -16.15
N LEU A 203 -3.03 -5.02 -16.27
CA LEU A 203 -3.81 -5.13 -17.52
C LEU A 203 -4.45 -3.79 -17.92
N ALA A 204 -5.04 -3.06 -16.97
CA ALA A 204 -5.64 -1.76 -17.21
C ALA A 204 -4.60 -0.72 -17.63
N GLY A 205 -3.44 -0.68 -16.97
CA GLY A 205 -2.32 0.21 -17.28
C GLY A 205 -1.75 -0.05 -18.68
N TRP A 206 -1.56 -1.32 -19.05
CA TRP A 206 -1.18 -1.70 -20.41
C TRP A 206 -2.22 -1.24 -21.44
N TRP A 207 -3.49 -1.52 -21.19
CA TRP A 207 -4.56 -1.16 -22.13
C TRP A 207 -4.68 0.36 -22.31
N LEU A 208 -4.65 1.12 -21.21
CA LEU A 208 -4.70 2.58 -21.24
C LEU A 208 -3.51 3.15 -22.01
N THR A 209 -2.28 2.72 -21.71
CA THR A 209 -1.08 3.21 -22.40
C THR A 209 -1.06 2.85 -23.88
N ALA A 210 -1.49 1.65 -24.26
CA ALA A 210 -1.62 1.25 -25.66
C ALA A 210 -2.67 2.10 -26.42
N VAL A 211 -3.84 2.34 -25.80
CA VAL A 211 -4.86 3.24 -26.35
C VAL A 211 -4.32 4.67 -26.46
N MET A 212 -3.56 5.13 -25.47
CA MET A 212 -2.93 6.45 -25.48
C MET A 212 -1.94 6.61 -26.62
N ALA A 213 -1.02 5.66 -26.76
CA ALA A 213 -0.02 5.63 -27.83
C ALA A 213 -0.70 5.65 -29.21
N ARG A 214 -1.74 4.83 -29.40
CA ARG A 214 -2.51 4.80 -30.65
C ARG A 214 -3.13 6.16 -30.98
N ARG A 215 -3.78 6.82 -30.01
CA ARG A 215 -4.41 8.14 -30.23
C ARG A 215 -3.38 9.24 -30.46
N LEU A 216 -2.23 9.18 -29.78
CA LEU A 216 -1.12 10.11 -29.96
C LEU A 216 -0.59 10.10 -31.39
N ARG A 217 -0.49 8.93 -32.05
CA ARG A 217 -0.01 8.81 -33.44
C ARG A 217 -0.88 9.55 -34.47
N SER A 218 -2.15 9.82 -34.17
CA SER A 218 -3.05 10.56 -35.06
C SER A 218 -3.09 12.07 -34.76
N ARG A 219 -2.37 12.55 -33.73
CA ARG A 219 -2.41 13.95 -33.31
C ARG A 219 -1.40 14.86 -34.02
N PRO A 220 -1.67 16.17 -34.10
CA PRO A 220 -0.65 17.14 -34.47
C PRO A 220 0.50 17.16 -33.44
N PRO A 221 1.72 17.59 -33.82
CA PRO A 221 2.90 17.57 -32.95
C PRO A 221 2.70 18.31 -31.61
N THR A 222 2.06 19.47 -31.63
CA THR A 222 1.79 20.29 -30.42
C THR A 222 0.92 19.55 -29.41
N GLY A 223 -0.16 18.91 -29.87
CA GLY A 223 -1.04 18.12 -29.02
C GLY A 223 -0.37 16.85 -28.48
N ARG A 224 0.63 16.30 -29.19
CA ARG A 224 1.44 15.18 -28.69
C ARG A 224 2.37 15.63 -27.57
N LEU A 225 3.07 16.75 -27.77
CA LEU A 225 3.99 17.30 -26.77
C LEU A 225 3.28 17.63 -25.45
N LEU A 226 2.08 18.22 -25.52
CA LEU A 226 1.29 18.50 -24.31
C LEU A 226 0.94 17.22 -23.54
N VAL A 227 0.37 16.21 -24.21
CA VAL A 227 -0.01 14.95 -23.55
C VAL A 227 1.21 14.21 -23.02
N ALA A 228 2.30 14.15 -23.79
CA ALA A 228 3.55 13.52 -23.36
C ALA A 228 4.17 14.25 -22.16
N GLY A 229 4.14 15.59 -22.16
CA GLY A 229 4.61 16.42 -21.03
C GLY A 229 3.79 16.17 -19.77
N LEU A 230 2.45 16.20 -19.87
CA LEU A 230 1.56 15.91 -18.73
C LEU A 230 1.75 14.49 -18.20
N PHE A 231 1.83 13.49 -19.09
CA PHE A 231 2.08 12.10 -18.68
C PHE A 231 3.44 11.95 -18.01
N THR A 232 4.49 12.55 -18.57
CA THR A 232 5.86 12.43 -18.03
C THR A 232 5.96 13.14 -16.69
N ALA A 233 5.46 14.37 -16.55
CA ALA A 233 5.43 15.09 -15.29
C ALA A 233 4.58 14.33 -14.24
N GLY A 234 3.42 13.80 -14.66
CA GLY A 234 2.55 13.02 -13.80
C GLY A 234 3.18 11.73 -13.29
N ALA A 235 3.78 10.96 -14.19
CA ALA A 235 4.51 9.74 -13.86
C ALA A 235 5.69 10.03 -12.92
N THR A 236 6.52 11.04 -13.22
CA THR A 236 7.66 11.42 -12.39
C THR A 236 7.24 11.81 -10.98
N ALA A 237 6.14 12.55 -10.82
CA ALA A 237 5.61 12.92 -9.50
C ALA A 237 5.03 11.73 -8.72
N LEU A 238 4.48 10.72 -9.41
CA LEU A 238 3.92 9.49 -8.80
C LEU A 238 4.98 8.43 -8.45
N LEU A 239 6.12 8.42 -9.14
CA LEU A 239 7.12 7.36 -9.04
C LEU A 239 7.65 7.14 -7.62
N PRO A 240 8.02 8.17 -6.84
CA PRO A 240 8.55 7.97 -5.49
C PRO A 240 7.55 7.26 -4.55
N ALA A 241 6.29 7.71 -4.52
CA ALA A 241 5.24 7.07 -3.73
C ALA A 241 4.99 5.63 -4.19
N THR A 242 4.98 5.41 -5.51
CA THR A 242 4.78 4.06 -6.08
C THR A 242 5.95 3.13 -5.75
N ALA A 243 7.19 3.62 -5.75
CA ALA A 243 8.36 2.82 -5.40
C ALA A 243 8.29 2.34 -3.94
N VAL A 244 7.94 3.22 -3.00
CA VAL A 244 7.73 2.86 -1.59
C VAL A 244 6.60 1.83 -1.44
N SER A 245 5.46 2.05 -2.10
CA SER A 245 4.34 1.10 -2.11
C SER A 245 4.69 -0.24 -2.78
N THR A 246 5.60 -0.25 -3.76
CA THR A 246 6.11 -1.48 -4.39
C THR A 246 6.96 -2.29 -3.42
N LEU A 247 7.82 -1.62 -2.63
CA LEU A 247 8.60 -2.27 -1.58
C LEU A 247 7.68 -2.85 -0.51
N ALA A 248 6.67 -2.08 -0.07
CA ALA A 248 5.67 -2.53 0.88
C ALA A 248 4.87 -3.73 0.34
N LEU A 249 4.50 -3.72 -0.94
CA LEU A 249 3.89 -4.87 -1.62
C LEU A 249 4.79 -6.10 -1.55
N GLY A 250 6.06 -5.98 -1.94
CA GLY A 250 7.03 -7.08 -1.87
C GLY A 250 7.17 -7.66 -0.46
N GLN A 251 7.26 -6.80 0.56
CA GLN A 251 7.31 -7.21 1.96
C GLN A 251 6.02 -7.91 2.40
N SER A 252 4.85 -7.38 2.03
CA SER A 252 3.56 -7.99 2.38
C SER A 252 3.39 -9.39 1.78
N LEU A 253 3.99 -9.66 0.62
CA LEU A 253 3.96 -10.97 -0.03
C LEU A 253 5.01 -11.93 0.54
N ALA A 254 6.17 -11.40 0.96
CA ALA A 254 7.23 -12.20 1.57
C ALA A 254 6.92 -12.61 3.02
N ALA A 255 6.17 -11.76 3.74
CA ALA A 255 5.77 -11.97 5.13
C ALA A 255 4.27 -11.69 5.33
N PRO A 256 3.37 -12.56 4.83
CA PRO A 256 1.92 -12.30 4.84
C PRO A 256 1.30 -12.22 6.25
N GLY A 257 2.00 -12.68 7.29
CA GLY A 257 1.59 -12.52 8.68
C GLY A 257 1.90 -11.15 9.30
N GLU A 258 2.71 -10.32 8.63
CA GLU A 258 3.06 -8.99 9.11
C GLU A 258 2.11 -7.93 8.54
N PRO A 259 1.54 -7.04 9.38
CA PRO A 259 0.67 -5.98 8.91
C PRO A 259 1.47 -4.92 8.15
N MET A 260 1.51 -5.03 6.83
CA MET A 260 2.16 -4.09 5.93
C MET A 260 1.13 -3.40 5.03
N PRO A 261 0.90 -2.08 5.20
CA PRO A 261 -0.03 -1.35 4.35
C PRO A 261 0.61 -1.11 2.98
N VAL A 262 0.15 -1.82 1.96
CA VAL A 262 0.67 -1.71 0.58
C VAL A 262 0.57 -0.27 0.05
N TRP A 263 -0.36 0.53 0.56
CA TRP A 263 -0.57 1.92 0.19
C TRP A 263 0.33 2.92 0.93
N ILE A 264 1.30 2.48 1.74
CA ILE A 264 2.09 3.35 2.63
C ILE A 264 2.84 4.48 1.90
N GLY A 265 3.30 4.25 0.67
CA GLY A 265 3.95 5.29 -0.13
C GLY A 265 3.02 6.46 -0.47
N TYR A 266 1.70 6.22 -0.49
CA TYR A 266 0.69 7.24 -0.76
C TYR A 266 0.21 7.96 0.50
N THR A 267 0.61 7.51 1.69
CA THR A 267 0.28 8.16 2.97
C THR A 267 1.45 8.97 3.53
N PHE A 268 2.69 8.70 3.10
CA PHE A 268 3.88 9.34 3.65
C PHE A 268 3.97 10.85 3.34
N VAL A 269 4.53 11.62 4.29
CA VAL A 269 4.74 13.07 4.14
C VAL A 269 5.51 13.37 2.85
N ILE A 270 5.11 14.42 2.13
CA ILE A 270 5.67 14.88 0.82
C ILE A 270 5.33 13.94 -0.34
N LEU A 271 5.47 12.62 -0.16
CA LEU A 271 5.15 11.63 -1.20
C LEU A 271 3.68 11.70 -1.60
N ARG A 272 2.79 11.92 -0.63
CA ARG A 272 1.35 12.09 -0.87
C ARG A 272 1.06 13.27 -1.80
N THR A 273 1.63 14.44 -1.55
CA THR A 273 1.44 15.63 -2.41
C THR A 273 1.92 15.37 -3.83
N GLY A 274 3.08 14.73 -3.98
CA GLY A 274 3.61 14.31 -5.27
C GLY A 274 2.68 13.33 -5.98
N ALA A 275 2.15 12.34 -5.26
CA ALA A 275 1.23 11.35 -5.80
C ALA A 275 -0.10 11.98 -6.25
N LEU A 276 -0.69 12.88 -5.45
CA LEU A 276 -1.93 13.59 -5.81
C LEU A 276 -1.73 14.46 -7.05
N THR A 277 -0.64 15.22 -7.09
CA THR A 277 -0.28 16.06 -8.24
C THR A 277 -0.06 15.19 -9.48
N GLY A 278 0.69 14.10 -9.33
CA GLY A 278 0.98 13.20 -10.43
C GLY A 278 -0.27 12.50 -10.96
N ALA A 279 -1.18 12.06 -10.08
CA ALA A 279 -2.46 11.50 -10.46
C ALA A 279 -3.31 12.54 -11.22
N ALA A 280 -3.39 13.78 -10.75
CA ALA A 280 -4.11 14.86 -11.42
C ALA A 280 -3.54 15.13 -12.83
N LEU A 281 -2.22 15.14 -12.99
CA LEU A 281 -1.57 15.32 -14.29
C LEU A 281 -1.81 14.13 -15.23
N MET A 282 -1.83 12.90 -14.72
CA MET A 282 -2.18 11.71 -15.51
C MET A 282 -3.63 11.77 -16.00
N VAL A 283 -4.56 12.18 -15.13
CA VAL A 283 -5.96 12.42 -15.51
C VAL A 283 -6.05 13.53 -16.55
N ALA A 284 -5.32 14.63 -16.38
CA ALA A 284 -5.25 15.72 -17.35
C ALA A 284 -4.70 15.25 -18.71
N ALA A 285 -3.68 14.39 -18.73
CA ALA A 285 -3.15 13.80 -19.96
C ALA A 285 -4.22 12.95 -20.67
N ALA A 286 -4.96 12.13 -19.93
CA ALA A 286 -6.03 11.29 -20.46
C ALA A 286 -7.22 12.11 -20.97
N THR A 287 -7.65 13.15 -20.25
CA THR A 287 -8.75 14.03 -20.66
C THR A 287 -8.35 14.89 -21.85
N ALA A 288 -7.14 15.45 -21.85
CA ALA A 288 -6.57 16.15 -22.98
C ALA A 288 -6.48 15.24 -24.19
N LEU A 289 -6.27 13.93 -24.02
CA LEU A 289 -6.30 12.93 -25.09
C LEU A 289 -7.71 12.60 -25.60
N ALA A 290 -8.72 12.65 -24.74
CA ALA A 290 -10.11 12.36 -25.08
C ALA A 290 -10.84 13.53 -25.76
N SER A 291 -10.49 14.78 -25.43
CA SER A 291 -11.23 15.97 -25.84
C SER A 291 -11.06 16.41 -27.29
N THR A 292 -10.03 15.94 -28.01
CA THR A 292 -9.87 16.31 -29.43
C THR A 292 -10.75 15.44 -30.31
N ARG A 293 -11.78 16.03 -30.92
CA ARG A 293 -12.48 15.38 -32.03
C ARG A 293 -11.50 15.18 -33.19
N PRO A 294 -11.52 14.02 -33.87
CA PRO A 294 -10.79 13.87 -35.12
C PRO A 294 -11.26 14.99 -36.06
N ALA A 295 -10.32 15.75 -36.64
CA ALA A 295 -10.67 16.69 -37.69
C ALA A 295 -11.42 15.91 -38.76
N GLN A 296 -12.69 16.24 -38.99
CA GLN A 296 -13.45 15.68 -40.10
C GLN A 296 -12.71 16.10 -41.37
N ARG A 297 -12.01 15.15 -41.98
CA ARG A 297 -11.41 15.29 -43.30
C ARG A 297 -12.44 14.91 -44.33
#